data_AF-A0A9D9LJU2-F1
#
_entry.id   AF-A0A9D9LJU2-F1
#
_cell.length_a   1.000
_cell.length_b   1.000
_cell.length_c   1.000
_cell.angle_alpha   90.00
_cell.angle_beta   90.00
_cell.angle_gamma   90.00
#
_symmetry.space_group_name_H-M   'P 1'
#
loop_
_entity.id
_entity.type
_entity.pdbx_description
1 polymer ?
#
loop_
_entity_poly.entity_id
_entity_poly.type
_entity_poly.pdbx_seq_one_letter_code
_entity_poly.pdbx_strand_id
1 'polypeptide(L)'
;MTLALVAIIALALIFDYINGFHDAANSIATVVSTRVLSPRIAVLWAAFFNFIAFLIFETRVASGIAKGVDPAVATLTIVGAGLVGAIVWDLLTWWWGLPTSSSHALLGGLGGAAVAKAGFGALDAPFFLKTGVFIVVSPAIGMLLAIVLMRGLIYFLGDRAPGPLDRVFRKLQLVSAALYSLGHGGNDA
;
A
#
# COMPACT_ATOMS: atom_id res chain seq x y z
N MET A 1 -14.09 -11.92 -24.91
CA MET A 1 -13.58 -12.10 -23.53
C MET A 1 -14.24 -13.33 -22.93
N THR A 2 -13.48 -14.22 -22.28
CA THR A 2 -14.06 -15.39 -21.61
C THR A 2 -14.71 -14.98 -20.28
N LEU A 3 -15.73 -15.71 -19.82
CA LEU A 3 -16.41 -15.44 -18.53
C LEU A 3 -15.42 -15.42 -17.35
N ALA A 4 -14.42 -16.31 -17.38
CA ALA A 4 -13.37 -16.38 -16.37
C ALA A 4 -12.51 -15.10 -16.32
N LEU A 5 -12.18 -14.51 -17.47
CA LEU A 5 -11.41 -13.26 -17.51
C LEU A 5 -12.22 -12.10 -16.94
N VAL A 6 -13.51 -12.00 -17.26
CA VAL A 6 -14.41 -10.97 -16.71
C VAL A 6 -14.50 -11.10 -15.19
N ALA A 7 -14.64 -12.32 -14.67
CA ALA A 7 -14.69 -12.57 -13.24
C ALA A 7 -13.39 -12.15 -12.52
N ILE A 8 -12.23 -12.40 -13.13
CA ILE A 8 -10.93 -12.02 -12.53
C ILE A 8 -10.70 -10.52 -12.56
N ILE A 9 -11.12 -9.83 -13.63
CA ILE A 9 -11.10 -8.36 -13.66
C ILE A 9 -11.99 -7.80 -12.55
N ALA A 10 -13.19 -8.36 -12.36
CA ALA A 10 -14.06 -7.95 -11.26
C ALA A 10 -13.42 -8.20 -9.89
N LEU A 11 -12.78 -9.35 -9.67
CA LEU A 11 -12.04 -9.64 -8.43
C LEU A 11 -10.87 -8.68 -8.21
N ALA A 12 -10.12 -8.35 -9.26
CA ALA A 12 -9.01 -7.41 -9.17
C ALA A 12 -9.49 -6.01 -8.76
N LEU A 13 -10.62 -5.54 -9.32
CA LEU A 13 -11.23 -4.26 -8.93
C LEU A 13 -11.76 -4.29 -7.48
N ILE A 14 -12.30 -5.43 -7.04
CA ILE A 14 -12.74 -5.61 -5.65
C ILE A 14 -11.53 -5.57 -4.70
N PHE A 15 -10.45 -6.27 -5.04
CA PHE A 15 -9.20 -6.25 -4.28
C PHE A 15 -8.65 -4.83 -4.20
N ASP A 16 -8.58 -4.10 -5.32
CA ASP A 16 -8.09 -2.72 -5.36
C ASP A 16 -8.93 -1.77 -4.48
N TYR A 17 -10.26 -1.92 -4.51
CA TYR A 17 -11.14 -1.18 -3.61
C TYR A 17 -10.87 -1.49 -2.13
N ILE A 18 -10.71 -2.78 -1.79
CA ILE A 18 -10.44 -3.22 -0.42
C ILE A 18 -9.07 -2.72 0.06
N ASN A 19 -8.06 -2.81 -0.80
CA ASN A 19 -6.71 -2.27 -0.57
C ASN A 19 -6.78 -0.77 -0.25
N GLY A 20 -7.41 0.02 -1.11
CA GLY A 20 -7.58 1.45 -0.89
C GLY A 20 -8.35 1.79 0.40
N PHE A 21 -9.36 0.99 0.75
CA PHE A 21 -10.10 1.13 2.00
C PHE A 21 -9.27 0.79 3.25
N HIS A 22 -8.45 -0.27 3.19
CA HIS A 22 -7.58 -0.71 4.28
C HIS A 22 -6.50 0.34 4.59
N ASP A 23 -5.86 0.85 3.54
CA ASP A 23 -4.71 1.73 3.65
C ASP A 23 -5.04 3.23 3.65
N ALA A 24 -6.30 3.62 3.36
CA ALA A 24 -6.74 5.01 3.45
C ALA A 24 -6.41 5.63 4.82
N ALA A 25 -6.56 4.85 5.90
CA ALA A 25 -6.28 5.27 7.28
C ALA A 25 -4.84 5.78 7.45
N ASN A 26 -3.86 5.13 6.81
CA ASN A 26 -2.44 5.47 6.94
C ASN A 26 -2.15 6.88 6.41
N SER A 27 -2.79 7.26 5.31
CA SER A 27 -2.57 8.57 4.67
C SER A 27 -3.33 9.73 5.33
N ILE A 28 -4.44 9.44 6.03
CA ILE A 28 -5.32 10.48 6.61
C ILE A 28 -5.19 10.66 8.12
N ALA A 29 -4.60 9.69 8.84
CA ALA A 29 -4.57 9.68 10.30
C ALA A 29 -3.97 10.97 10.89
N THR A 30 -2.90 11.49 10.28
CA THR A 30 -2.23 12.72 10.76
C THR A 30 -3.12 13.95 10.58
N VAL A 31 -3.68 14.18 9.39
CA VAL A 31 -4.51 15.36 9.09
C VAL A 31 -5.88 15.34 9.78
N VAL A 32 -6.41 14.16 10.09
CA VAL A 32 -7.66 13.99 10.84
C VAL A 32 -7.43 14.18 12.33
N SER A 33 -6.38 13.58 12.90
CA SER A 33 -6.08 13.71 14.34
C SER A 33 -5.72 15.15 14.73
N THR A 34 -5.03 15.89 13.86
CA THR A 34 -4.69 17.31 14.06
C THR A 34 -5.84 18.26 13.68
N ARG A 35 -6.99 17.72 13.25
CA ARG A 35 -8.17 18.49 12.82
C ARG A 35 -7.84 19.53 11.74
N VAL A 36 -6.90 19.20 10.85
CA VAL A 36 -6.63 19.98 9.64
C VAL A 36 -7.75 19.76 8.64
N LEU A 37 -8.20 18.51 8.48
CA LEU A 37 -9.36 18.15 7.68
C LEU A 37 -10.39 17.37 8.51
N SER A 38 -11.65 17.45 8.11
CA SER A 38 -12.67 16.52 8.61
C SER A 38 -12.46 15.14 7.96
N PRO A 39 -12.88 14.03 8.62
CA PRO A 39 -12.65 12.68 8.09
C PRO A 39 -13.12 12.49 6.65
N ARG A 40 -14.31 13.02 6.30
CA ARG A 40 -14.86 12.93 4.93
C ARG A 40 -13.97 13.62 3.89
N ILE A 41 -13.48 14.82 4.20
CA ILE A 41 -12.61 15.57 3.28
C ILE A 41 -11.25 14.89 3.18
N ALA A 42 -10.72 14.35 4.28
CA ALA A 42 -9.46 13.64 4.26
C ALA A 42 -9.50 12.38 3.37
N VAL A 43 -10.60 11.63 3.40
CA VAL A 43 -10.80 10.49 2.49
C VAL A 43 -10.84 10.93 1.03
N LEU A 44 -11.58 12.01 0.70
CA LEU A 44 -11.60 12.55 -0.66
C LEU A 44 -10.23 13.05 -1.12
N TRP A 45 -9.47 13.66 -0.22
CA TRP A 45 -8.09 14.10 -0.46
C TRP A 45 -7.20 12.90 -0.79
N ALA A 46 -7.22 11.86 0.05
CA ALA A 46 -6.45 10.65 -0.19
C ALA A 46 -6.86 9.95 -1.49
N ALA A 47 -8.15 9.84 -1.77
CA ALA A 47 -8.66 9.24 -3.00
C ALA A 47 -8.20 9.98 -4.25
N PHE A 48 -8.25 11.32 -4.24
CA PHE A 48 -7.77 12.13 -5.36
C PHE A 48 -6.27 11.90 -5.64
N PHE A 49 -5.43 11.98 -4.60
CA PHE A 49 -3.98 11.81 -4.76
C PHE A 49 -3.56 10.38 -5.08
N ASN A 50 -4.26 9.37 -4.55
CA ASN A 50 -4.07 7.98 -5.00
C ASN A 50 -4.43 7.83 -6.48
N PHE A 51 -5.56 8.40 -6.90
CA PHE A 51 -6.00 8.29 -8.28
C PHE A 51 -5.04 8.98 -9.25
N ILE A 52 -4.52 10.18 -8.96
CA ILE A 52 -3.62 10.86 -9.90
C ILE A 52 -2.20 10.28 -9.92
N ALA A 53 -1.89 9.31 -9.05
CA ALA A 53 -0.55 8.71 -8.97
C ALA A 53 -0.13 8.03 -10.29
N PHE A 54 -1.06 7.40 -11.03
CA PHE A 54 -0.76 6.77 -12.32
C PHE A 54 -0.30 7.76 -13.40
N LEU A 55 -0.58 9.06 -13.24
CA LEU A 55 -0.12 10.11 -14.16
C LEU A 55 1.33 10.52 -13.90
N ILE A 56 1.82 10.27 -12.68
CA ILE A 56 3.12 10.75 -12.19
C ILE A 56 4.14 9.60 -12.14
N PHE A 57 3.70 8.41 -11.72
CA PHE A 57 4.54 7.23 -11.64
C PHE A 57 4.28 6.30 -12.83
N GLU A 58 5.36 5.75 -13.41
CA GLU A 58 5.22 4.66 -14.36
C GLU A 58 4.59 3.45 -13.66
N THR A 59 3.58 2.85 -14.28
CA THR A 59 2.88 1.65 -13.80
C THR A 59 3.78 0.40 -13.89
N ARG A 60 4.86 0.37 -13.11
CA ARG A 60 5.83 -0.74 -13.05
C ARG A 60 5.37 -1.89 -12.15
N VAL A 61 4.34 -1.68 -11.33
CA VAL A 61 3.87 -2.60 -10.28
C VAL A 61 3.27 -3.89 -10.85
N ALA A 62 2.56 -3.81 -11.97
CA ALA A 62 2.01 -4.99 -12.67
C ALA A 62 3.09 -6.02 -13.03
N SER A 63 4.34 -5.58 -13.25
CA SER A 63 5.48 -6.47 -13.54
C SER A 63 6.12 -7.09 -12.30
N GLY A 64 5.84 -6.59 -11.09
CA GLY A 64 6.47 -7.02 -9.84
C GLY A 64 5.85 -8.28 -9.28
N ILE A 65 4.52 -8.35 -9.24
CA ILE A 65 3.77 -9.45 -8.62
C ILE A 65 3.89 -10.74 -9.46
N ALA A 66 3.90 -10.61 -10.79
CA ALA A 66 4.09 -11.73 -11.70
C ALA A 66 5.49 -12.37 -11.64
N LYS A 67 6.48 -11.74 -10.99
CA LYS A 67 7.85 -12.26 -10.85
C LYS A 67 8.01 -13.26 -9.71
N GLY A 68 7.08 -13.30 -8.75
CA GLY A 68 7.19 -14.20 -7.60
C GLY A 68 6.86 -15.66 -7.92
N VAL A 69 6.13 -15.91 -9.01
CA VAL A 69 5.63 -17.24 -9.37
C VAL A 69 6.06 -17.58 -10.80
N ASP A 70 6.39 -18.84 -11.06
CA ASP A 70 6.69 -19.36 -12.40
C ASP A 70 5.55 -19.02 -13.39
N PRO A 71 5.85 -18.29 -14.50
CA PRO A 71 4.87 -17.97 -15.53
C PRO A 71 4.14 -19.19 -16.12
N ALA A 72 4.76 -20.36 -16.14
CA ALA A 72 4.13 -21.60 -16.60
C ALA A 72 2.95 -22.04 -15.72
N VAL A 73 2.96 -21.64 -14.43
CA VAL A 73 1.96 -22.00 -13.44
C VAL A 73 0.89 -20.91 -13.27
N ALA A 74 1.20 -19.66 -13.63
CA ALA A 74 0.39 -18.45 -13.49
C ALA A 74 -0.85 -18.40 -14.42
N THR A 75 -1.75 -19.37 -14.27
CA THR A 75 -3.02 -19.43 -15.00
C THR A 75 -4.05 -18.50 -14.37
N LEU A 76 -5.08 -18.11 -15.14
CA LEU A 76 -6.23 -17.30 -14.66
C LEU A 76 -6.80 -17.84 -13.32
N THR A 77 -6.94 -19.16 -13.17
CA THR A 77 -7.40 -19.79 -11.92
C THR A 77 -6.49 -19.52 -10.73
N ILE A 78 -5.16 -19.50 -10.93
CA ILE A 78 -4.19 -19.23 -9.86
C ILE A 78 -4.24 -17.76 -9.46
N VAL A 79 -4.36 -16.86 -10.44
CA VAL A 79 -4.56 -15.43 -10.18
C VAL A 79 -5.85 -15.18 -9.40
N GLY A 80 -6.95 -15.79 -9.84
CA GLY A 80 -8.24 -15.70 -9.15
C GLY A 80 -8.19 -16.25 -7.72
N ALA A 81 -7.56 -17.41 -7.50
CA ALA A 81 -7.39 -17.98 -6.17
C ALA A 81 -6.53 -17.10 -5.26
N GLY A 82 -5.45 -16.52 -5.81
CA GLY A 82 -4.59 -15.59 -5.07
C GLY A 82 -5.32 -14.31 -4.67
N LEU A 83 -6.11 -13.72 -5.58
CA LEU A 83 -6.95 -12.56 -5.29
C LEU A 83 -7.99 -12.87 -4.19
N VAL A 84 -8.67 -14.01 -4.27
CA VAL A 84 -9.64 -14.42 -3.23
C VAL A 84 -8.94 -14.59 -1.89
N GLY A 85 -7.77 -15.24 -1.85
CA GLY A 85 -6.98 -15.39 -0.63
C GLY A 85 -6.59 -14.05 -0.01
N ALA A 86 -6.12 -13.10 -0.83
CA ALA A 86 -5.76 -11.77 -0.40
C ALA A 86 -6.97 -10.98 0.12
N ILE A 87 -8.07 -10.97 -0.63
CA ILE A 87 -9.33 -10.31 -0.23
C ILE A 87 -9.82 -10.85 1.12
N VAL A 88 -9.86 -12.18 1.29
CA VAL A 88 -10.30 -12.80 2.54
C VAL A 88 -9.39 -12.39 3.70
N TRP A 89 -8.08 -12.40 3.48
CA TRP A 89 -7.13 -11.99 4.51
C TRP A 89 -7.30 -10.52 4.91
N ASP A 90 -7.40 -9.62 3.94
CA ASP A 90 -7.54 -8.18 4.17
C ASP A 90 -8.85 -7.85 4.91
N LEU A 91 -9.94 -8.53 4.57
CA LEU A 91 -11.22 -8.37 5.28
C LEU A 91 -11.17 -8.90 6.71
N LEU A 92 -10.47 -10.01 6.96
CA LEU A 92 -10.29 -10.56 8.30
C LEU A 92 -9.45 -9.64 9.18
N THR A 93 -8.32 -9.16 8.66
CA THR A 93 -7.42 -8.28 9.42
C THR A 93 -8.07 -6.93 9.67
N TRP A 94 -8.82 -6.41 8.69
CA TRP A 94 -9.65 -5.22 8.88
C TRP A 94 -10.69 -5.42 9.99
N TRP A 95 -11.41 -6.54 9.99
CA TRP A 95 -12.42 -6.85 11.02
C TRP A 95 -11.80 -6.89 12.43
N TRP A 96 -10.54 -7.33 12.55
CA TRP A 96 -9.78 -7.32 13.79
C TRP A 96 -9.07 -5.99 14.10
N GLY A 97 -9.17 -4.99 13.21
CA GLY A 97 -8.49 -3.70 13.38
C GLY A 97 -6.97 -3.79 13.31
N LEU A 98 -6.43 -4.81 12.61
CA LEU A 98 -5.00 -5.01 12.44
C LEU A 98 -4.52 -4.31 11.16
N PRO A 99 -3.54 -3.38 11.24
CA PRO A 99 -2.92 -2.82 10.05
C PRO A 99 -2.05 -3.90 9.39
N THR A 100 -2.35 -4.24 8.14
CA THR A 100 -1.64 -5.27 7.38
C THR A 100 -1.39 -4.80 5.97
N SER A 101 -0.36 -5.34 5.31
CA SER A 101 -0.06 -4.98 3.92
C SER A 101 -0.83 -5.86 2.95
N SER A 102 -1.74 -5.26 2.18
CA SER A 102 -2.47 -5.92 1.08
C SER A 102 -1.55 -6.44 -0.03
N SER A 103 -0.44 -5.74 -0.31
CA SER A 103 0.56 -6.19 -1.30
C SER A 103 1.21 -7.51 -0.88
N HIS A 104 1.49 -7.69 0.43
CA HIS A 104 1.97 -8.98 0.96
C HIS A 104 0.88 -10.04 1.01
N ALA A 105 -0.37 -9.65 1.29
CA ALA A 105 -1.52 -10.56 1.23
C ALA A 105 -1.69 -11.14 -0.19
N LEU A 106 -1.55 -10.29 -1.22
CA LEU A 106 -1.61 -10.70 -2.63
C LEU A 106 -0.45 -11.62 -3.02
N LEU A 107 0.78 -11.30 -2.62
CA LEU A 107 1.94 -12.17 -2.84
C LEU A 107 1.78 -13.52 -2.13
N GLY A 108 1.29 -13.52 -0.90
CA GLY A 108 1.01 -14.73 -0.12
C GLY A 108 -0.11 -15.57 -0.73
N GLY A 109 -1.19 -14.93 -1.18
CA GLY A 109 -2.30 -15.60 -1.86
C GLY A 109 -1.87 -16.24 -3.18
N LEU A 110 -1.14 -15.51 -4.03
CA LEU A 110 -0.62 -16.03 -5.29
C LEU A 110 0.42 -17.14 -5.08
N GLY A 111 1.35 -16.94 -4.15
CA GLY A 111 2.36 -17.94 -3.79
C GLY A 111 1.72 -19.21 -3.24
N GLY A 112 0.75 -19.10 -2.33
CA GLY A 112 0.01 -20.24 -1.79
C GLY A 112 -0.74 -21.02 -2.86
N ALA A 113 -1.42 -20.32 -3.78
CA ALA A 113 -2.10 -20.95 -4.91
C ALA A 113 -1.11 -21.68 -5.84
N ALA A 114 0.04 -21.08 -6.12
CA ALA A 114 1.09 -21.70 -6.93
C ALA A 114 1.67 -22.96 -6.27
N VAL A 115 1.96 -22.90 -4.97
CA VAL A 115 2.44 -24.05 -4.18
C VAL A 115 1.41 -25.17 -4.18
N ALA A 116 0.13 -24.86 -4.04
CA ALA A 116 -0.94 -25.86 -4.09
C ALA A 116 -1.01 -26.58 -5.45
N LYS A 117 -0.65 -25.91 -6.55
CA LYS A 117 -0.70 -26.48 -7.91
C LYS A 117 0.59 -27.22 -8.31
N ALA A 118 1.75 -26.67 -7.98
CA ALA A 118 3.03 -27.10 -8.54
C ALA A 118 4.14 -27.29 -7.47
N GLY A 119 3.82 -27.12 -6.19
CA GLY A 119 4.77 -27.22 -5.09
C GLY A 119 5.66 -25.99 -4.94
N PHE A 120 6.58 -26.04 -3.97
CA PHE A 120 7.48 -24.92 -3.65
C PHE A 120 8.44 -24.54 -4.79
N GLY A 121 8.70 -25.44 -5.74
CA GLY A 121 9.53 -25.15 -6.90
C GLY A 121 8.94 -24.12 -7.87
N ALA A 122 7.64 -23.82 -7.75
CA ALA A 122 6.98 -22.79 -8.56
C ALA A 122 7.20 -21.36 -8.05
N LEU A 123 7.88 -21.18 -6.92
CA LEU A 123 8.16 -19.87 -6.33
C LEU A 123 9.58 -19.40 -6.68
N ASP A 124 9.71 -18.12 -7.00
CA ASP A 124 11.01 -17.47 -7.11
C ASP A 124 11.57 -17.17 -5.71
N ALA A 125 12.42 -18.07 -5.21
CA ALA A 125 13.00 -17.94 -3.88
C ALA A 125 13.78 -16.62 -3.67
N PRO A 126 14.60 -16.11 -4.62
CA PRO A 126 15.26 -14.82 -4.49
C PRO A 126 14.28 -13.65 -4.31
N PHE A 127 13.18 -13.64 -5.06
CA PHE A 127 12.13 -12.63 -4.95
C PHE A 127 11.47 -12.66 -3.57
N PHE A 128 11.00 -13.82 -3.11
CA PHE A 128 10.37 -13.94 -1.79
C PHE A 128 11.34 -13.60 -0.65
N LEU A 129 12.60 -14.02 -0.75
CA LEU A 129 13.62 -13.67 0.23
C LEU A 129 13.85 -12.16 0.28
N LYS A 130 13.99 -11.51 -0.89
CA LYS A 130 14.15 -10.06 -0.98
C LYS A 130 12.94 -9.35 -0.37
N THR A 131 11.72 -9.74 -0.75
CA THR A 131 10.49 -9.18 -0.19
C THR A 131 10.46 -9.34 1.33
N GLY A 132 10.79 -10.53 1.85
CA GLY A 132 10.87 -10.79 3.29
C GLY A 132 11.89 -9.92 4.03
N VAL A 133 13.06 -9.67 3.44
CA VAL A 133 14.06 -8.74 4.01
C VAL A 133 13.51 -7.32 4.07
N PHE A 134 12.81 -6.86 3.03
CA PHE A 134 12.27 -5.50 2.99
C PHE A 134 11.09 -5.26 3.96
N ILE A 135 10.46 -6.30 4.50
CA ILE A 135 9.50 -6.17 5.61
C ILE A 135 10.15 -5.50 6.83
N VAL A 136 11.44 -5.77 7.07
CA VAL A 136 12.17 -5.20 8.21
C VAL A 136 12.98 -3.97 7.79
N VAL A 137 13.61 -4.02 6.61
CA VAL A 137 14.48 -2.94 6.14
C VAL A 137 13.69 -1.67 5.83
N SER A 138 12.51 -1.78 5.20
CA SER A 138 11.74 -0.59 4.80
C SER A 138 11.22 0.22 5.99
N PRO A 139 10.62 -0.36 7.06
CA PRO A 139 10.22 0.43 8.22
C PRO A 139 11.44 0.97 8.99
N ALA A 140 12.55 0.22 9.05
CA ALA A 140 13.76 0.68 9.71
C ALA A 140 14.36 1.94 9.04
N ILE A 141 14.41 1.95 7.71
CA ILE A 141 14.82 3.13 6.94
C ILE A 141 13.83 4.28 7.16
N GLY A 142 12.52 4.01 7.08
CA GLY A 142 11.49 5.02 7.35
C GLY A 142 11.62 5.65 8.74
N MET A 143 11.86 4.84 9.77
CA MET A 143 12.08 5.28 11.14
C MET A 143 13.36 6.14 11.26
N LEU A 144 14.47 5.70 10.66
CA LEU A 144 15.72 6.47 10.65
C LEU A 144 15.52 7.85 10.00
N LEU A 145 14.88 7.90 8.82
CA LEU A 145 14.60 9.14 8.12
C LEU A 145 13.68 10.06 8.92
N ALA A 146 12.65 9.50 9.56
CA ALA A 146 11.75 10.25 10.43
C ALA A 146 12.49 10.88 11.62
N ILE A 147 13.39 10.13 12.27
CA ILE A 147 14.21 10.63 13.38
C ILE A 147 15.12 11.77 12.92
N VAL A 148 15.82 11.60 11.79
CA VAL A 148 16.72 12.62 11.24
C VAL A 148 15.95 13.89 10.88
N LEU A 149 14.82 13.75 10.18
CA LEU A 149 13.97 14.87 9.80
C LEU A 149 13.43 15.61 11.03
N MET A 150 12.90 14.88 12.02
CA MET A 150 12.35 15.47 13.23
C MET A 150 13.41 16.20 14.04
N ARG A 151 14.62 15.62 14.17
CA ARG A 151 15.73 16.27 14.85
C ARG A 151 16.22 17.52 14.12
N GLY A 152 16.25 17.50 12.79
CA GLY A 152 16.53 18.68 11.98
C GLY A 152 15.49 19.78 12.21
N LEU A 153 14.20 19.46 12.17
CA LEU A 153 13.12 20.43 12.40
C LEU A 153 13.21 21.06 13.79
N ILE A 154 13.48 20.26 14.84
CA ILE A 154 13.65 20.78 16.20
C ILE A 154 14.88 21.70 16.29
N TYR A 155 16.00 21.32 15.66
CA TYR A 155 17.21 22.13 15.67
C TYR A 155 17.02 23.50 14.99
N PHE A 156 16.34 23.56 13.85
CA PHE A 156 16.17 24.82 13.10
C PHE A 156 14.97 25.66 13.54
N LEU A 157 13.94 25.04 14.11
CA LEU A 157 12.64 25.68 14.38
C LEU A 157 12.26 25.65 15.87
N GLY A 158 13.01 24.98 16.74
CA GLY A 158 12.67 24.78 18.15
C GLY A 158 12.53 26.06 18.97
N ASP A 159 13.29 27.11 18.63
CA ASP A 159 13.24 28.41 19.32
C ASP A 159 12.17 29.36 18.74
N ARG A 160 11.41 28.93 17.72
CA ARG A 160 10.40 29.77 17.07
C ARG A 160 9.08 29.73 17.84
N ALA A 161 8.34 30.84 17.80
CA ALA A 161 7.03 30.93 18.46
C ALA A 161 6.06 29.84 17.94
N PRO A 162 5.38 29.07 18.81
CA PRO A 162 4.52 27.96 18.40
C PRO A 162 3.35 28.36 17.49
N GLY A 163 2.74 29.54 17.72
CA GLY A 163 1.53 29.95 17.00
C GLY A 163 1.73 30.12 15.48
N PRO A 164 2.68 30.95 15.01
CA PRO A 164 3.00 31.06 13.58
C PRO A 164 3.47 29.74 12.97
N LEU A 165 4.23 28.96 13.73
CA LEU A 165 4.79 27.69 13.30
C LEU A 165 3.67 26.67 13.03
N ASP A 166 2.73 26.53 13.95
CA ASP A 166 1.55 25.66 13.82
C ASP A 166 0.74 25.97 12.54
N ARG A 167 0.51 27.26 12.24
CA ARG A 167 -0.19 27.67 11.01
C ARG A 167 0.50 27.17 9.73
N VAL A 168 1.83 27.14 9.73
CA VAL A 168 2.61 26.63 8.59
C VAL A 168 2.56 25.11 8.56
N PHE A 169 2.79 24.42 9.69
CA PHE A 169 2.77 22.96 9.76
C PHE A 169 1.41 22.37 9.41
N ARG A 170 0.29 23.02 9.76
CA ARG A 170 -1.04 22.60 9.33
C ARG A 170 -1.19 22.56 7.80
N LYS A 171 -0.55 23.49 7.07
CA LYS A 171 -0.51 23.47 5.60
C LYS A 171 0.45 22.40 5.07
N LEU A 172 1.62 22.26 5.68
CA LEU A 172 2.61 21.25 5.28
C LEU A 172 2.12 19.82 5.50
N GLN A 173 1.27 19.58 6.51
CA GLN A 173 0.64 18.29 6.73
C GLN A 173 -0.26 17.87 5.55
N LEU A 174 -0.96 18.82 4.91
CA LEU A 174 -1.73 18.53 3.69
C LEU A 174 -0.84 18.08 2.54
N VAL A 175 0.31 18.75 2.37
CA VAL A 175 1.31 18.38 1.37
C VAL A 175 1.89 17.01 1.68
N SER A 176 2.24 16.75 2.95
CA SER A 176 2.74 15.45 3.38
C SER A 176 1.73 14.33 3.16
N ALA A 177 0.45 14.56 3.47
CA ALA A 177 -0.62 13.60 3.24
C ALA A 177 -0.83 13.33 1.74
N ALA A 178 -0.78 14.38 0.90
CA ALA A 178 -0.84 14.25 -0.55
C ALA A 178 0.33 13.42 -1.10
N LEU A 179 1.56 13.70 -0.65
CA LEU A 179 2.76 12.96 -1.06
C LEU A 179 2.70 11.48 -0.60
N TYR A 180 2.19 11.22 0.60
CA TYR A 180 1.96 9.86 1.08
C TYR A 180 0.95 9.13 0.18
N SER A 181 -0.22 9.72 -0.09
CA SER A 181 -1.24 9.13 -0.96
C SER A 181 -0.75 8.92 -2.39
N LEU A 182 0.07 9.83 -2.92
CA LEU A 182 0.72 9.69 -4.23
C LEU A 182 1.70 8.51 -4.23
N GLY A 183 2.55 8.40 -3.20
CA GLY A 183 3.50 7.30 -3.08
C GLY A 183 2.81 5.95 -2.93
N HIS A 184 1.74 5.89 -2.13
CA HIS A 184 0.89 4.71 -1.99
C HIS A 184 0.25 4.32 -3.32
N GLY A 185 -0.47 5.24 -3.98
CA GLY A 185 -1.08 4.98 -5.28
C GLY A 185 -0.07 4.65 -6.39
N GLY A 186 1.19 5.07 -6.28
CA GLY A 186 2.24 4.68 -7.22
C GLY A 186 2.86 3.31 -6.96
N ASN A 187 2.76 2.80 -5.73
CA ASN A 187 3.36 1.54 -5.30
C ASN A 187 2.37 0.37 -5.29
N ASP A 188 1.10 0.65 -5.01
CA ASP A 188 0.08 -0.37 -4.78
C ASP A 188 -1.03 -0.41 -5.85
N ALA A 189 -0.98 0.46 -6.88
CA ALA A 189 -1.89 0.45 -8.04
C ALA A 189 -1.31 -0.25 -9.28
#